data_AF-A0A1I6VXG1-F1
#
_entry.id   AF-A0A1I6VXG1-F1
#
_cell.length_a   1.000
_cell.length_b   1.000
_cell.length_c   1.000
_cell.angle_alpha   90.00
_cell.angle_beta   90.00
_cell.angle_gamma   90.00
#
_symmetry.space_group_name_H-M   'P 1'
#
loop_
_entity.id
_entity.type
_entity.pdbx_description
1 polymer ?
#
loop_
_entity_poly.entity_id
_entity_poly.type
_entity_poly.pdbx_seq_one_letter_code
_entity_poly.pdbx_strand_id
1 'polypeptide(L)'
;MKNITFLLIGLLAFVLHSQAVPQLNTDSIGFEQQRERINTLLEERSKKFGDLDISLQQKTGIFGIFKVKKDMQKSIDILRQIVLTDNHIFLETKKLLDIKDNESDRHESLANEYDAQITAYMRTISKLQAENEQLRGRIELLGEEGHNVDLLVYLLVFVILVLSGVIVWLYRKNINLTQE
;
A
#
# COMPACT_ATOMS: atom_id res chain seq x y z
N MET A 1 -4.00 26.83 -34.13
CA MET A 1 -2.92 25.85 -34.35
C MET A 1 -1.79 25.96 -33.32
N LYS A 2 -1.29 27.17 -33.02
CA LYS A 2 -0.18 27.42 -32.06
C LYS A 2 -0.41 26.91 -30.63
N ASN A 3 -1.66 26.89 -30.15
CA ASN A 3 -2.01 26.44 -28.79
C ASN A 3 -2.03 24.90 -28.68
N ILE A 4 -2.34 24.21 -29.79
CA ILE A 4 -2.34 22.74 -29.86
C ILE A 4 -0.91 22.21 -29.84
N THR A 5 0.01 22.89 -30.53
CA THR A 5 1.43 22.55 -30.49
C THR A 5 2.04 22.69 -29.10
N PHE A 6 1.65 23.70 -28.30
CA PHE A 6 2.10 23.83 -26.91
C PHE A 6 1.56 22.71 -26.01
N LEU A 7 0.31 22.29 -26.22
CA LEU A 7 -0.29 21.18 -25.48
C LEU A 7 0.40 19.84 -25.80
N LEU A 8 0.73 19.62 -27.08
CA LEU A 8 1.47 18.43 -27.54
C LEU A 8 2.90 18.39 -26.99
N ILE A 9 3.58 19.54 -26.92
CA ILE A 9 4.92 19.63 -26.32
C ILE A 9 4.86 19.40 -24.81
N GLY A 10 3.84 19.91 -24.12
CA GLY A 10 3.62 19.65 -22.69
C GLY A 10 3.34 18.18 -22.39
N LEU A 11 2.54 17.51 -23.23
CA LEU A 11 2.24 16.08 -23.12
C LEU A 11 3.51 15.23 -23.36
N LEU A 12 4.31 15.58 -24.37
CA LEU A 12 5.56 14.89 -24.68
C LEU A 12 6.59 15.05 -23.54
N ALA A 13 6.67 16.24 -22.94
CA ALA A 13 7.54 16.49 -21.79
C ALA A 13 7.10 15.68 -20.57
N PHE A 14 5.80 15.48 -20.34
CA PHE A 14 5.27 14.67 -19.25
C PHE A 14 5.61 13.18 -19.44
N VAL A 15 5.51 12.65 -20.66
CA VAL A 15 5.88 11.25 -20.97
C VAL A 15 7.38 11.01 -20.77
N LEU A 16 8.23 11.99 -21.13
CA LEU A 16 9.69 11.88 -20.96
C LEU A 16 10.14 11.96 -19.49
N HIS A 17 9.36 12.58 -18.60
CA HIS A 17 9.63 12.62 -17.15
C HIS A 17 9.09 11.38 -16.40
N SER A 18 8.22 10.59 -17.03
CA SER A 18 7.73 9.32 -16.46
C SER A 18 8.68 8.16 -16.75
N GLN A 19 9.99 8.38 -16.63
CA GLN A 19 10.97 7.30 -16.52
C GLN A 19 10.73 6.65 -15.15
N ALA A 20 9.76 5.74 -15.10
CA ALA A 20 9.59 4.85 -13.96
C ALA A 20 10.92 4.11 -13.81
N VAL A 21 11.72 4.50 -12.83
CA VAL A 21 12.89 3.72 -12.41
C VAL A 21 12.31 2.35 -12.07
N PRO A 22 12.68 1.28 -12.80
CA PRO A 22 12.23 -0.04 -12.41
C PRO A 22 12.72 -0.24 -10.98
N GLN A 23 11.79 -0.40 -10.05
CA GLN A 23 12.10 -0.84 -8.71
C GLN A 23 12.65 -2.26 -8.85
N LEU A 24 13.95 -2.35 -9.11
CA LEU A 24 14.71 -3.57 -9.02
C LEU A 24 14.52 -4.04 -7.58
N ASN A 25 13.66 -5.05 -7.40
CA ASN A 25 13.42 -5.72 -6.14
C ASN A 25 14.77 -6.12 -5.55
N THR A 26 15.32 -5.25 -4.70
CA THR A 26 16.67 -5.39 -4.16
C THR A 26 16.72 -6.61 -3.24
N ASP A 27 15.57 -6.94 -2.67
CA ASP A 27 15.33 -8.15 -1.87
C ASP A 27 15.47 -9.45 -2.70
N SER A 28 15.06 -9.42 -3.98
CA SER A 28 15.19 -10.59 -4.88
C SER A 28 16.65 -10.88 -5.25
N ILE A 29 17.51 -9.85 -5.31
CA ILE A 29 18.92 -10.03 -5.68
C ILE A 29 19.67 -10.83 -4.62
N GLY A 30 19.43 -10.56 -3.32
CA GLY A 30 20.08 -11.28 -2.22
C GLY A 30 19.65 -12.74 -2.15
N PHE A 31 18.36 -13.01 -2.30
CA PHE A 31 17.81 -14.37 -2.29
C PHE A 31 18.33 -15.21 -3.45
N GLU A 32 18.33 -14.68 -4.67
CA GLU A 32 18.80 -15.40 -5.86
C GLU A 32 20.30 -15.69 -5.80
N GLN A 33 21.12 -14.73 -5.37
CA GLN A 33 22.56 -14.93 -5.15
C GLN A 33 22.83 -16.01 -4.09
N GLN A 34 22.04 -16.04 -3.02
CA GLN A 34 22.17 -17.04 -1.96
C GLN A 34 21.78 -18.44 -2.47
N ARG A 35 20.75 -18.54 -3.33
CA ARG A 35 20.35 -19.80 -3.98
C ARG A 35 21.42 -20.31 -4.93
N GLU A 36 22.05 -19.43 -5.69
CA GLU A 36 23.17 -19.77 -6.57
C GLU A 36 24.33 -20.39 -5.78
N ARG A 37 24.73 -19.79 -4.65
CA ARG A 37 25.78 -20.32 -3.76
C ARG A 37 25.46 -21.72 -3.22
N ILE A 38 24.21 -21.98 -2.87
CA ILE A 38 23.78 -23.32 -2.43
C ILE A 38 23.90 -24.31 -3.59
N ASN A 39 23.46 -23.93 -4.78
CA ASN A 39 23.56 -24.79 -5.96
C ASN A 39 25.02 -25.12 -6.31
N THR A 40 25.94 -24.15 -6.22
CA THR A 40 27.37 -24.42 -6.45
C THR A 40 27.91 -25.42 -5.42
N LEU A 41 27.54 -25.30 -4.14
CA LEU A 41 27.96 -26.25 -3.11
C LEU A 41 27.36 -27.66 -3.33
N LEU A 42 26.11 -27.73 -3.80
CA LEU A 42 25.46 -29.00 -4.15
C LEU A 42 26.14 -29.68 -5.34
N GLU A 43 26.57 -28.91 -6.33
CA GLU A 43 27.33 -29.42 -7.48
C GLU A 43 28.71 -29.94 -7.03
N GLU A 44 29.42 -29.19 -6.19
CA GLU A 44 30.69 -29.63 -5.59
C GLU A 44 30.52 -30.93 -4.79
N ARG A 45 29.46 -31.01 -3.98
CA ARG A 45 29.10 -32.22 -3.23
C ARG A 45 28.88 -33.39 -4.18
N SER A 46 28.08 -33.21 -5.22
CA SER A 46 27.78 -34.24 -6.23
C SER A 46 29.06 -34.79 -6.87
N LYS A 47 29.97 -33.89 -7.27
CA LYS A 47 31.28 -34.27 -7.82
C LYS A 47 32.11 -35.10 -6.84
N LYS A 48 32.18 -34.70 -5.56
CA LYS A 48 32.90 -35.44 -4.52
C LYS A 48 32.31 -36.82 -4.26
N PHE A 49 30.99 -36.99 -4.35
CA PHE A 49 30.36 -38.31 -4.29
C PHE A 49 30.74 -39.19 -5.48
N GLY A 50 30.86 -38.61 -6.68
CA GLY A 50 31.41 -39.31 -7.85
C GLY A 50 32.86 -39.78 -7.61
N ASP A 51 33.72 -38.90 -7.09
CA ASP A 51 35.11 -39.25 -6.75
C ASP A 51 35.19 -40.33 -5.65
N LEU A 52 34.27 -40.30 -4.69
CA LEU A 52 34.17 -41.33 -3.65
C LEU A 52 33.80 -42.68 -4.25
N ASP A 53 32.81 -42.74 -5.13
CA ASP A 53 32.40 -43.99 -5.79
C ASP A 53 33.55 -44.60 -6.60
N ILE A 54 34.26 -43.79 -7.39
CA ILE A 54 35.47 -44.22 -8.11
C ILE A 54 36.52 -44.76 -7.12
N SER A 55 36.77 -44.05 -6.02
CA SER A 55 37.73 -44.47 -5.00
C SER A 55 37.30 -45.77 -4.30
N LEU A 56 36.00 -46.03 -4.16
CA LEU A 56 35.47 -47.25 -3.58
C LEU A 56 35.54 -48.43 -4.55
N GLN A 57 35.50 -48.20 -5.86
CA GLN A 57 35.61 -49.25 -6.86
C GLN A 57 37.07 -49.63 -7.16
N GLN A 58 38.01 -48.70 -6.98
CA GLN A 58 39.43 -48.92 -7.24
C GLN A 58 40.03 -49.96 -6.26
N LYS A 59 40.66 -51.02 -6.81
CA LYS A 59 41.37 -52.06 -6.06
C LYS A 59 42.81 -52.16 -6.55
N THR A 60 43.74 -51.58 -5.80
CA THR A 60 45.15 -51.44 -6.20
C THR A 60 46.10 -52.43 -5.51
N GLY A 61 45.58 -53.39 -4.74
CA GLY A 61 46.41 -54.43 -4.10
C GLY A 61 47.07 -55.36 -5.10
N ILE A 62 48.06 -56.16 -4.64
CA ILE A 62 49.01 -56.97 -5.45
C ILE A 62 48.35 -57.91 -6.49
N PHE A 63 47.03 -58.14 -6.43
CA PHE A 63 46.28 -58.89 -7.44
C PHE A 63 44.98 -58.21 -7.93
N GLY A 64 44.72 -56.95 -7.58
CA GLY A 64 43.42 -56.29 -7.81
C GLY A 64 42.25 -56.88 -7.01
N ILE A 65 42.52 -57.87 -6.15
CA ILE A 65 41.50 -58.56 -5.34
C ILE A 65 41.19 -57.79 -4.05
N PHE A 66 42.20 -57.13 -3.46
CA PHE A 66 42.11 -56.43 -2.18
C PHE A 66 42.41 -54.93 -2.32
N LYS A 67 41.80 -54.12 -1.46
CA LYS A 67 42.12 -52.68 -1.33
C LYS A 67 43.33 -52.49 -0.43
N VAL A 68 44.20 -51.54 -0.77
CA VAL A 68 45.33 -51.17 0.07
C VAL A 68 44.87 -50.11 1.08
N LYS A 69 45.51 -50.03 2.26
CA LYS A 69 45.25 -49.00 3.28
C LYS A 69 45.22 -47.58 2.69
N LYS A 70 46.10 -47.29 1.72
CA LYS A 70 46.18 -45.99 1.03
C LYS A 70 44.89 -45.66 0.26
N ASP A 71 44.27 -46.65 -0.38
CA ASP A 71 43.01 -46.48 -1.13
C ASP A 71 41.85 -46.17 -0.19
N MET A 72 41.83 -46.84 0.97
CA MET A 72 40.84 -46.60 2.01
C MET A 72 41.01 -45.24 2.68
N GLN A 73 42.24 -44.79 2.91
CA GLN A 73 42.53 -43.43 3.41
C GLN A 73 42.02 -42.36 2.44
N LYS A 74 42.24 -42.53 1.13
CA LYS A 74 41.70 -41.63 0.11
C LYS A 74 40.17 -41.55 0.18
N SER A 75 39.47 -42.67 0.30
CA SER A 75 38.00 -42.66 0.45
C SER A 75 37.53 -41.94 1.72
N ILE A 76 38.24 -42.13 2.84
CA ILE A 76 37.95 -41.44 4.11
C ILE A 76 38.17 -39.93 3.98
N ASP A 77 39.23 -39.51 3.29
CA ASP A 77 39.52 -38.09 3.08
C ASP A 77 38.47 -37.43 2.18
N ILE A 78 38.00 -38.11 1.13
CA ILE A 78 36.90 -37.64 0.29
C ILE A 78 35.61 -37.53 1.12
N LEU A 79 35.29 -38.54 1.94
CA LEU A 79 34.13 -38.51 2.83
C LEU A 79 34.19 -37.34 3.83
N ARG A 80 35.38 -37.06 4.40
CA ARG A 80 35.57 -35.89 5.27
C ARG A 80 35.27 -34.59 4.53
N GLN A 81 35.72 -34.46 3.28
CA GLN A 81 35.42 -33.28 2.47
C GLN A 81 33.93 -33.14 2.16
N ILE A 82 33.23 -34.26 1.88
CA ILE A 82 31.77 -34.26 1.69
C ILE A 82 31.07 -33.72 2.94
N VAL A 83 31.44 -34.21 4.13
CA VAL A 83 30.85 -33.75 5.40
C VAL A 83 31.09 -32.25 5.63
N LEU A 84 32.28 -31.74 5.29
CA LEU A 84 32.56 -30.31 5.36
C LEU A 84 31.69 -29.51 4.37
N THR A 85 31.55 -29.97 3.13
CA THR A 85 30.65 -29.36 2.14
C THR A 85 29.19 -29.38 2.62
N ASP A 86 28.73 -30.48 3.23
CA ASP A 86 27.37 -30.60 3.78
C ASP A 86 27.12 -29.58 4.90
N ASN A 87 28.10 -29.33 5.76
CA ASN A 87 28.02 -28.28 6.77
C ASN A 87 27.91 -26.88 6.14
N HIS A 88 28.67 -26.60 5.08
CA HIS A 88 28.55 -25.34 4.35
C HIS A 88 27.17 -25.19 3.70
N ILE A 89 26.65 -26.24 3.05
CA ILE A 89 25.29 -26.25 2.49
C ILE A 89 24.25 -25.94 3.57
N PHE A 90 24.38 -26.55 4.74
CA PHE A 90 23.48 -26.31 5.87
C PHE A 90 23.47 -24.84 6.31
N LEU A 91 24.66 -24.24 6.48
CA LEU A 91 24.79 -22.83 6.87
C LEU A 91 24.19 -21.90 5.82
N GLU A 92 24.48 -22.12 4.54
CA GLU A 92 23.95 -21.27 3.46
C GLU A 92 22.43 -21.45 3.28
N THR A 93 21.91 -22.65 3.47
CA THR A 93 20.46 -22.92 3.44
C THR A 93 19.74 -22.26 4.61
N LYS A 94 20.35 -22.25 5.81
CA LYS A 94 19.80 -21.52 6.95
C LYS A 94 19.72 -20.02 6.67
N LYS A 95 20.78 -19.41 6.12
CA LYS A 95 20.76 -18.00 5.72
C LYS A 95 19.66 -17.71 4.70
N LEU A 96 19.47 -18.60 3.72
CA LEU A 96 18.40 -18.45 2.72
C LEU A 96 17.01 -18.46 3.39
N LEU A 97 16.82 -19.32 4.39
CA LEU A 97 15.57 -19.37 5.17
C LEU A 97 15.39 -18.08 5.98
N ASP A 98 16.43 -17.63 6.69
CA ASP A 98 16.39 -16.39 7.48
C ASP A 98 16.04 -15.17 6.61
N ILE A 99 16.59 -15.08 5.37
CA ILE A 99 16.23 -14.02 4.42
C ILE A 99 14.73 -14.05 4.09
N LYS A 100 14.20 -15.24 3.80
CA LYS A 100 12.79 -15.43 3.46
C LYS A 100 11.84 -15.12 4.62
N ASP A 101 12.20 -15.56 5.82
CA ASP A 101 11.40 -15.31 7.02
C ASP A 101 11.34 -13.81 7.33
N ASN A 102 12.49 -13.11 7.26
CA ASN A 102 12.53 -11.65 7.42
C ASN A 102 11.68 -10.90 6.36
N GLU A 103 11.66 -11.38 5.12
CA GLU A 103 10.83 -10.80 4.07
C GLU A 103 9.33 -10.99 4.39
N SER A 104 8.93 -12.18 4.84
CA SER A 104 7.57 -12.47 5.28
C SER A 104 7.13 -11.59 6.45
N ASP A 105 7.95 -11.47 7.49
CA ASP A 105 7.67 -10.63 8.66
C ASP A 105 7.50 -9.16 8.27
N ARG A 106 8.34 -8.68 7.34
CA ARG A 106 8.22 -7.31 6.81
C ARG A 106 6.90 -7.12 6.06
N HIS A 107 6.50 -8.07 5.22
CA HIS A 107 5.22 -7.99 4.51
C HIS A 107 4.02 -7.98 5.45
N GLU A 108 4.05 -8.81 6.49
CA GLU A 108 3.02 -8.81 7.54
C GLU A 108 2.98 -7.46 8.27
N SER A 109 4.13 -6.92 8.66
CA SER A 109 4.20 -5.60 9.32
C SER A 109 3.65 -4.47 8.44
N LEU A 110 3.97 -4.48 7.13
CA LEU A 110 3.48 -3.49 6.18
C LEU A 110 1.98 -3.61 5.99
N ALA A 111 1.45 -4.83 5.88
CA ALA A 111 0.02 -5.06 5.78
C ALA A 111 -0.73 -4.54 7.01
N ASN A 112 -0.21 -4.82 8.22
CA ASN A 112 -0.77 -4.31 9.47
C ASN A 112 -0.71 -2.77 9.55
N GLU A 113 0.38 -2.17 9.11
CA GLU A 113 0.53 -0.71 9.07
C GLU A 113 -0.42 -0.06 8.07
N TYR A 114 -0.61 -0.66 6.89
CA TYR A 114 -1.61 -0.21 5.92
C TYR A 114 -3.04 -0.34 6.46
N ASP A 115 -3.37 -1.44 7.12
CA ASP A 115 -4.70 -1.64 7.72
C ASP A 115 -4.98 -0.61 8.82
N ALA A 116 -3.98 -0.30 9.65
CA ALA A 116 -4.06 0.76 10.66
C ALA A 116 -4.27 2.14 10.02
N GLN A 117 -3.52 2.46 8.95
CA GLN A 117 -3.69 3.70 8.20
C GLN A 117 -5.07 3.81 7.54
N ILE A 118 -5.53 2.75 6.87
CA ILE A 118 -6.86 2.69 6.25
C ILE A 118 -7.94 2.89 7.32
N THR A 119 -7.83 2.22 8.46
CA THR A 119 -8.76 2.39 9.58
C THR A 119 -8.77 3.83 10.10
N ALA A 120 -7.62 4.49 10.21
CA ALA A 120 -7.54 5.89 10.61
C ALA A 120 -8.18 6.83 9.58
N TYR A 121 -7.95 6.60 8.28
CA TYR A 121 -8.61 7.34 7.22
C TYR A 121 -10.13 7.14 7.24
N MET A 122 -10.60 5.90 7.42
CA MET A 122 -12.03 5.61 7.55
C MET A 122 -12.66 6.38 8.70
N ARG A 123 -12.04 6.42 9.89
CA ARG A 123 -12.53 7.22 11.02
C ARG A 123 -12.61 8.71 10.68
N THR A 124 -11.60 9.23 9.98
CA THR A 124 -11.56 10.64 9.56
C THR A 124 -12.67 10.95 8.57
N ILE A 125 -12.88 10.08 7.59
CA ILE A 125 -13.97 10.19 6.61
C ILE A 125 -15.32 10.18 7.32
N SER A 126 -15.55 9.23 8.24
CA SER A 126 -16.81 9.18 9.00
C SER A 126 -17.03 10.43 9.85
N LYS A 127 -15.98 10.99 10.46
CA LYS A 127 -16.07 12.24 11.20
C LYS A 127 -16.45 13.41 10.27
N LEU A 128 -15.81 13.51 9.11
CA LEU A 128 -16.12 14.54 8.11
C LEU A 128 -17.54 14.40 7.57
N GLN A 129 -18.04 13.17 7.39
CA GLN A 129 -19.41 12.91 6.99
C GLN A 129 -20.40 13.39 8.06
N ALA A 130 -20.16 13.04 9.33
CA ALA A 130 -21.00 13.49 10.44
C ALA A 130 -21.02 15.02 10.59
N GLU A 131 -19.87 15.68 10.44
CA GLU A 131 -19.79 17.14 10.43
C GLU A 131 -20.54 17.75 9.23
N ASN A 132 -20.43 17.15 8.03
CA ASN A 132 -21.14 17.62 6.85
C ASN A 132 -22.66 17.51 7.03
N GLU A 133 -23.13 16.40 7.59
CA GLU A 133 -24.55 16.17 7.86
C GLU A 133 -25.07 17.14 8.94
N GLN A 134 -24.29 17.40 9.99
CA GLN A 134 -24.61 18.42 10.98
C GLN A 134 -24.69 19.82 10.36
N LEU A 135 -23.75 20.19 9.49
CA LEU A 135 -23.75 21.48 8.82
C LEU A 135 -24.96 21.63 7.88
N ARG A 136 -25.30 20.58 7.13
CA ARG A 136 -26.50 20.55 6.30
C ARG A 136 -27.77 20.73 7.12
N GLY A 137 -27.90 20.03 8.24
CA GLY A 137 -29.03 20.19 9.15
C GLY A 137 -29.13 21.61 9.73
N ARG A 138 -28.00 22.24 10.08
CA ARG A 138 -28.00 23.65 10.52
C ARG A 138 -28.44 24.62 9.42
N ILE A 139 -28.03 24.39 8.18
CA ILE A 139 -28.45 25.21 7.03
C ILE A 139 -29.96 25.07 6.80
N GLU A 140 -30.49 23.85 6.88
CA GLU A 140 -31.92 23.58 6.74
C GLU A 140 -32.73 24.29 7.83
N LEU A 141 -32.33 24.16 9.11
CA LEU A 141 -32.97 24.86 10.23
C LEU A 141 -32.94 26.39 10.06
N LEU A 142 -31.80 26.96 9.66
CA LEU A 142 -31.67 28.40 9.41
C LEU A 142 -32.54 28.86 8.22
N GLY A 143 -32.67 28.04 7.19
CA GLY A 143 -33.53 28.32 6.03
C GLY A 143 -35.02 28.30 6.38
N GLU A 144 -35.43 27.39 7.24
CA GLU A 144 -36.81 27.25 7.71
C GLU A 144 -37.19 28.36 8.71
N GLU A 145 -36.29 28.72 9.62
CA GLU A 145 -36.48 29.82 10.58
C GLU A 145 -36.54 31.19 9.87
N GLY A 146 -35.69 31.40 8.86
CA GLY A 146 -35.69 32.61 8.03
C GLY A 146 -36.99 32.81 7.23
N HIS A 147 -37.55 31.75 6.65
CA HIS A 147 -38.82 31.82 5.90
C HIS A 147 -40.02 32.23 6.78
N ASN A 148 -40.05 31.75 8.03
CA ASN A 148 -41.14 32.05 8.94
C ASN A 148 -41.10 33.50 9.46
N VAL A 149 -39.89 34.03 9.69
CA VAL A 149 -39.70 35.44 10.06
C VAL A 149 -40.13 36.37 8.92
N ASP A 150 -39.74 36.05 7.68
CA ASP A 150 -40.13 36.86 6.51
C ASP A 150 -41.64 36.90 6.29
N LEU A 151 -42.34 35.77 6.49
CA LEU A 151 -43.81 35.72 6.43
C LEU A 151 -44.47 36.58 7.52
N LEU A 152 -43.95 36.54 8.74
CA LEU A 152 -44.50 37.31 9.87
C LEU A 152 -44.29 38.82 9.66
N VAL A 153 -43.10 39.22 9.18
CA VAL A 153 -42.80 40.62 8.83
C VAL A 153 -43.71 41.11 7.71
N TYR A 154 -43.93 40.31 6.66
CA TYR A 154 -44.81 40.69 5.55
C TYR A 154 -46.28 40.84 6.01
N LEU A 155 -46.76 39.95 6.88
CA LEU A 155 -48.10 40.04 7.48
C LEU A 155 -48.25 41.30 8.34
N LEU A 156 -47.23 41.64 9.15
CA LEU A 156 -47.25 42.83 10.00
C LEU A 156 -47.32 44.11 9.17
N VAL A 157 -46.53 44.21 8.09
CA VAL A 157 -46.58 45.33 7.15
C VAL A 157 -47.96 45.45 6.49
N PHE A 158 -48.56 44.33 6.10
CA PHE A 158 -49.91 44.32 5.52
C PHE A 158 -50.96 44.85 6.51
N VAL A 159 -50.92 44.42 7.78
CA VAL A 159 -51.83 44.91 8.82
C VAL A 159 -51.68 46.42 9.04
N ILE A 160 -50.45 46.94 9.08
CA ILE A 160 -50.19 48.38 9.22
C ILE A 160 -50.78 49.16 8.04
N LEU A 161 -50.60 48.67 6.80
CA LEU A 161 -51.15 49.32 5.61
C LEU A 161 -52.68 49.36 5.65
N VAL A 162 -53.34 48.25 6.01
CA VAL A 162 -54.80 48.19 6.14
C VAL A 162 -55.30 49.17 7.21
N LEU A 163 -54.67 49.17 8.39
CA LEU A 163 -55.05 50.09 9.48
C LEU A 163 -54.87 51.56 9.07
N SER A 164 -53.77 51.88 8.39
CA SER A 164 -53.52 53.24 7.88
C SER A 164 -54.59 53.66 6.85
N GLY A 165 -54.99 52.74 5.97
CA GLY A 165 -56.04 52.98 4.98
C GLY A 165 -57.41 53.21 5.61
N VAL A 166 -57.77 52.42 6.63
CA VAL A 166 -59.01 52.60 7.40
C VAL A 166 -59.03 53.94 8.12
N ILE A 167 -57.91 54.33 8.74
CA ILE A 167 -57.78 55.63 9.40
C ILE A 167 -58.00 56.77 8.40
N VAL A 168 -57.33 56.75 7.24
CA VAL A 168 -57.50 57.77 6.20
C VAL A 168 -58.94 57.81 5.68
N TRP A 169 -59.58 56.65 5.51
CA TRP A 169 -60.98 56.57 5.09
C TRP A 169 -61.93 57.17 6.13
N LEU A 170 -61.73 56.89 7.42
CA LEU A 170 -62.51 57.47 8.51
C LEU A 170 -62.33 58.99 8.61
N TYR A 171 -61.10 59.49 8.46
CA TYR A 171 -60.84 60.94 8.45
C TYR A 171 -61.52 61.63 7.25
N ARG A 172 -61.48 61.04 6.06
CA ARG A 172 -62.19 61.57 4.89
C ARG A 172 -63.70 61.57 5.07
N LYS A 173 -64.27 60.51 5.67
CA LYS A 173 -65.70 60.43 5.97
C LYS A 173 -66.13 61.48 6.99
N ASN A 174 -65.33 61.71 8.04
CA ASN A 174 -65.66 62.70 9.08
C ASN A 174 -65.60 64.14 8.56
N ILE A 175 -64.66 64.49 7.68
CA ILE A 175 -64.58 65.84 7.08
C ILE A 175 -65.82 66.13 6.20
N ASN A 176 -66.36 65.12 5.52
CA ASN A 176 -67.55 65.28 4.69
C ASN A 176 -68.86 65.43 5.49
N LEU A 177 -68.87 65.12 6.79
CA LEU A 177 -70.05 65.25 7.67
C LEU A 177 -70.13 66.62 8.38
N THR A 178 -69.09 67.45 8.28
CA THR A 178 -69.04 68.80 8.89
C THR A 178 -69.33 69.92 7.88
N GLN A 179 -69.79 69.57 6.67
CA GLN A 179 -70.07 70.49 5.55
C GLN A 179 -71.57 70.50 5.14
N GLU A 180 -72.47 70.03 6.00
CA GLU A 180 -73.90 70.40 5.98
C GLU A 180 -74.21 71.32 7.15
#